data_AF-A0A417YQ90-F1
#
_entry.id   AF-A0A417YQ90-F1
#
_cell.length_a   1.000
_cell.length_b   1.000
_cell.length_c   1.000
_cell.angle_alpha   90.00
_cell.angle_beta   90.00
_cell.angle_gamma   90.00
#
_symmetry.space_group_name_H-M   'P 1'
#
loop_
_entity.id
_entity.type
_entity.pdbx_description
1 polymer ?
#
loop_
_entity_poly.entity_id
_entity_poly.type
_entity_poly.pdbx_seq_one_letter_code
_entity_poly.pdbx_strand_id
1 'polypeptide(L)'
;MIIEFYIGSDQFVVSGEKIFKNGEVIAEGVVNVQHLMMNEPAWFIVDQGEEIPVLCIKTKPITAVLPHNQFANGQRLQPNKSQSNVNEIAL
;
A
#
# COMPACT_ATOMS: atom_id res chain seq x y z
N MET A 1 5.73 -9.48 -7.48
CA MET A 1 4.89 -9.33 -6.27
C MET A 1 3.63 -8.57 -6.67
N ILE A 2 2.45 -9.05 -6.28
CA ILE A 2 1.17 -8.34 -6.51
C ILE A 2 0.58 -8.02 -5.13
N ILE A 3 0.14 -6.77 -4.95
CA ILE A 3 -0.48 -6.27 -3.74
C ILE A 3 -1.84 -5.73 -4.12
N GLU A 4 -2.86 -6.14 -3.40
CA GLU A 4 -4.23 -5.69 -3.61
C GLU A 4 -4.77 -5.05 -2.33
N PHE A 5 -5.43 -3.90 -2.49
CA PHE A 5 -6.09 -3.18 -1.40
C PHE A 5 -7.27 -2.35 -1.94
N TYR A 6 -8.09 -1.84 -1.03
CA TYR A 6 -9.33 -1.15 -1.35
C TYR A 6 -9.47 0.16 -0.59
N ILE A 7 -10.10 1.13 -1.23
CA ILE A 7 -10.55 2.40 -0.63
C ILE A 7 -12.03 2.58 -0.96
N GLY A 8 -12.90 2.27 0.00
CA GLY A 8 -14.34 2.18 -0.25
C GLY A 8 -14.61 1.09 -1.30
N SER A 9 -15.21 1.48 -2.43
CA SER A 9 -15.47 0.60 -3.58
C SER A 9 -14.33 0.56 -4.60
N ASP A 10 -13.33 1.44 -4.49
CA ASP A 10 -12.22 1.48 -5.42
C ASP A 10 -11.21 0.38 -5.10
N GLN A 11 -10.95 -0.50 -6.07
CA GLN A 11 -9.88 -1.49 -6.02
C GLN A 11 -8.58 -0.88 -6.49
N PHE A 12 -7.51 -1.15 -5.76
CA PHE A 12 -6.14 -0.83 -6.16
C PHE A 12 -5.31 -2.10 -6.24
N VAL A 13 -4.54 -2.22 -7.32
CA VAL A 13 -3.60 -3.31 -7.52
C VAL A 13 -2.23 -2.72 -7.80
N VAL A 14 -1.25 -3.06 -6.98
CA VAL A 14 0.15 -2.68 -7.16
C VAL A 14 0.93 -3.90 -7.62
N SER A 15 1.50 -3.79 -8.81
CA SER A 15 2.51 -4.71 -9.33
C SER A 15 3.90 -4.11 -9.12
N GLY A 16 4.97 -4.83 -9.47
CA GLY A 16 6.34 -4.31 -9.34
C GLY A 16 6.60 -3.04 -10.17
N GLU A 17 5.83 -2.82 -11.23
CA GLU A 17 6.08 -1.77 -12.22
C GLU A 17 4.87 -0.87 -12.52
N LYS A 18 3.70 -1.18 -11.96
CA LYS A 18 2.45 -0.45 -12.25
C LYS A 18 1.52 -0.41 -11.06
N ILE A 19 0.81 0.69 -10.93
CA ILE A 19 -0.32 0.85 -10.01
C ILE A 19 -1.59 0.97 -10.84
N PHE A 20 -2.57 0.13 -10.53
CA PHE A 20 -3.89 0.12 -11.14
C PHE A 20 -4.94 0.64 -10.16
N LYS A 21 -5.93 1.36 -10.66
CA LYS A 21 -7.17 1.72 -9.96
C LYS A 21 -8.35 1.23 -10.80
N ASN A 22 -9.16 0.33 -10.27
CA ASN A 22 -10.31 -0.26 -10.98
C ASN A 22 -9.96 -0.80 -12.38
N GLY A 23 -8.76 -1.36 -12.54
CA GLY A 23 -8.23 -1.88 -13.80
C GLY A 23 -7.50 -0.87 -14.69
N GLU A 24 -7.58 0.42 -14.42
CA GLU A 24 -6.86 1.46 -15.17
C GLU A 24 -5.48 1.73 -14.59
N VAL A 25 -4.46 1.86 -15.44
CA VAL A 25 -3.10 2.24 -15.00
C VAL A 25 -3.10 3.71 -14.58
N ILE A 26 -2.76 3.97 -13.32
CA ILE A 26 -2.63 5.33 -12.79
C ILE A 26 -1.18 5.76 -12.59
N ALA A 27 -0.24 4.81 -12.59
CA ALA A 27 1.20 5.05 -12.57
C ALA A 27 1.97 3.85 -13.13
N GLU A 28 3.09 4.13 -13.78
CA GLU A 28 3.99 3.16 -14.39
C GLU A 28 5.44 3.52 -14.08
N GLY A 29 6.26 2.52 -13.72
CA GLY A 29 7.62 2.67 -13.20
C GLY A 29 7.86 1.76 -11.99
N VAL A 30 9.10 1.68 -11.51
CA VAL A 30 9.45 0.82 -10.37
C VAL A 30 8.74 1.30 -9.11
N VAL A 31 7.80 0.49 -8.59
CA VAL A 31 6.95 0.88 -7.47
C VAL A 31 7.55 0.44 -6.14
N ASN A 32 7.84 1.42 -5.29
CA ASN A 32 8.24 1.22 -3.90
C ASN A 32 7.08 1.55 -2.97
N VAL A 33 6.57 0.54 -2.25
CA VAL A 33 5.50 0.71 -1.26
C VAL A 33 6.10 1.15 0.06
N GLN A 34 5.97 2.43 0.40
CA GLN A 34 6.50 2.97 1.66
C GLN A 34 5.58 2.67 2.84
N HIS A 35 4.27 2.79 2.62
CA HIS A 35 3.28 2.58 3.67
C HIS A 35 1.98 2.05 3.08
N LEU A 36 1.43 0.98 3.68
CA LEU A 36 0.16 0.39 3.29
C LEU A 36 -0.43 -0.34 4.50
N MET A 37 -1.33 0.30 5.23
CA MET A 37 -1.99 -0.26 6.41
C MET A 37 -3.47 0.10 6.43
N MET A 38 -4.27 -0.74 7.09
CA MET A 38 -5.70 -0.50 7.25
C MET A 38 -5.95 0.80 8.03
N ASN A 39 -6.99 1.55 7.66
CA ASN A 39 -7.40 2.82 8.27
C ASN A 39 -6.38 3.97 8.17
N GLU A 40 -5.32 3.81 7.39
CA GLU A 40 -4.31 4.84 7.17
C GLU A 40 -4.13 5.12 5.67
N PRO A 41 -3.76 6.36 5.26
CA PRO A 41 -3.36 6.65 3.89
C PRO A 41 -2.19 5.76 3.45
N ALA A 42 -2.23 5.21 2.23
CA ALA A 42 -1.09 4.52 1.63
C ALA A 42 -0.15 5.48 0.89
N TRP A 43 1.14 5.16 0.86
CA TRP A 43 2.21 5.99 0.32
C TRP A 43 3.08 5.15 -0.61
N PHE A 44 3.17 5.57 -1.87
CA PHE A 44 3.96 4.92 -2.92
C PHE A 44 4.94 5.90 -3.52
N ILE A 45 6.13 5.42 -3.84
CA ILE A 45 7.12 6.13 -4.65
C ILE A 45 7.29 5.32 -5.93
N VAL A 46 7.09 5.96 -7.08
CA VAL A 46 7.23 5.35 -8.39
C VAL A 46 8.40 6.02 -9.10
N ASP A 47 9.45 5.24 -9.36
CA ASP A 47 10.57 5.67 -10.19
C ASP A 47 10.24 5.42 -11.66
N GLN A 48 10.21 6.51 -12.44
CA GLN A 48 9.75 6.51 -13.83
C GLN A 48 10.93 6.53 -14.83
N GLY A 49 12.17 6.43 -14.36
CA GLY A 49 13.39 6.46 -15.18
C GLY A 49 14.21 7.74 -15.03
N GLU A 50 15.43 7.73 -15.58
CA GLU A 50 16.51 8.70 -15.27
C GLU A 50 16.20 10.19 -15.58
N GLU A 51 15.20 10.47 -16.41
CA GLU A 51 14.83 11.84 -16.82
C GLU A 51 13.43 12.28 -16.35
N ILE A 52 12.68 11.38 -15.68
CA ILE A 52 11.32 11.66 -15.22
C ILE A 52 11.35 11.76 -13.69
N PRO A 53 10.86 12.86 -13.11
CA PRO A 53 10.78 12.99 -11.66
C PRO A 53 10.03 11.83 -11.02
N VAL A 54 10.49 11.40 -9.85
CA VAL A 54 9.81 10.38 -9.05
C VAL A 54 8.38 10.82 -8.74
N LEU A 55 7.43 9.91 -8.88
CA LEU A 55 6.03 10.16 -8.60
C LEU A 55 5.69 9.66 -7.20
N CYS A 56 5.29 10.57 -6.32
CA CYS A 56 4.80 10.25 -4.98
C CYS A 56 3.28 10.20 -4.97
N ILE A 57 2.70 9.04 -4.68
CA ILE A 57 1.25 8.85 -4.59
C ILE A 57 0.87 8.66 -3.13
N LYS A 58 -0.05 9.50 -2.66
CA LYS A 58 -0.68 9.38 -1.35
C LYS A 58 -2.17 9.17 -1.53
N THR A 59 -2.71 8.12 -0.92
CA THR A 59 -4.13 7.78 -1.05
C THR A 59 -4.97 8.35 0.09
N LYS A 60 -6.28 8.18 0.00
CA LYS A 60 -7.16 8.24 1.18
C LYS A 60 -6.92 7.03 2.10
N PRO A 61 -7.43 7.03 3.34
CA PRO A 61 -7.33 5.88 4.22
C PRO A 61 -7.82 4.58 3.58
N ILE A 62 -7.04 3.51 3.73
CA ILE A 62 -7.35 2.19 3.18
C ILE A 62 -8.47 1.55 3.99
N THR A 63 -9.49 1.02 3.30
CA THR A 63 -10.63 0.34 3.94
C THR A 63 -10.44 -1.17 4.00
N ALA A 64 -9.65 -1.75 3.09
CA ALA A 64 -9.30 -3.17 3.18
C ALA A 64 -7.92 -3.46 2.56
N VAL A 65 -7.14 -4.31 3.22
CA VAL A 65 -5.89 -4.87 2.71
C VAL A 65 -5.64 -6.21 3.41
N LEU A 66 -5.12 -7.20 2.68
CA LEU A 66 -4.78 -8.49 3.29
C LEU A 66 -3.65 -8.31 4.33
N PRO A 67 -3.69 -8.98 5.49
CA PRO A 67 -2.69 -8.80 6.55
C PRO A 67 -1.24 -8.98 6.07
N HIS A 68 -0.99 -9.97 5.21
CA HIS A 68 0.35 -10.23 4.66
C HIS A 68 0.79 -9.20 3.60
N ASN A 69 -0.10 -8.33 3.14
CA ASN A 69 0.15 -7.27 2.16
C ASN A 69 0.34 -5.90 2.83
N GLN A 70 0.44 -5.82 4.16
CA GLN A 70 0.69 -4.57 4.84
C GLN A 70 2.17 -4.20 4.83
N PHE A 71 2.45 -2.90 4.75
CA PHE A 71 3.79 -2.32 4.73
C PHE A 71 3.87 -1.15 5.70
N ALA A 72 5.01 -1.03 6.39
CA ALA A 72 5.39 0.15 7.15
C ALA A 72 6.86 0.46 6.90
N ASN A 73 7.18 1.73 6.63
CA ASN A 73 8.54 2.20 6.35
C ASN A 73 9.28 1.37 5.27
N GLY A 74 8.60 1.04 4.18
CA GLY A 74 9.17 0.27 3.08
C GLY A 74 9.27 -1.23 3.34
N GLN A 75 8.90 -1.71 4.52
CA GLN A 75 9.03 -3.12 4.91
C GLN A 75 7.67 -3.81 4.99
N ARG A 76 7.56 -4.99 4.37
CA ARG A 76 6.38 -5.83 4.50
C ARG A 76 6.26 -6.35 5.93
N LEU A 77 5.11 -6.13 6.55
CA LEU A 77 4.83 -6.64 7.88
C LEU A 77 4.59 -8.16 7.82
N GLN A 78 5.21 -8.89 8.74
CA GLN A 78 4.90 -10.30 8.91
C GLN A 78 3.60 -10.42 9.71
N PRO A 79 2.63 -11.24 9.27
CA PRO A 79 1.31 -11.33 9.88
C PRO A 79 1.31 -11.72 11.36
N ASN A 80 2.42 -12.28 11.88
CA ASN A 80 2.52 -12.75 13.27
C ASN A 80 3.30 -11.81 14.21
N LYS A 81 3.79 -10.65 13.74
CA LYS A 81 4.52 -9.69 14.60
C LYS A 81 3.68 -8.50 15.06
N SER A 82 2.51 -8.26 14.46
CA SER A 82 1.65 -7.11 14.73
C SER A 82 0.47 -7.40 15.66
N GLN A 83 0.28 -8.64 16.13
CA GLN A 83 -0.79 -9.02 17.08
C GLN A 83 -0.39 -8.98 18.56
N SER A 84 0.79 -8.47 18.90
CA SER A 84 1.22 -8.35 20.30
C SER A 84 1.25 -6.87 20.69
N ASN A 85 0.10 -6.37 21.16
CA ASN A 85 -0.08 -5.30 22.17
C ASN A 85 -1.46 -4.63 22.09
N VAL A 86 -2.54 -5.42 21.97
CA VAL A 86 -3.85 -4.93 22.42
C VAL A 86 -4.10 -5.53 23.80
N ASN A 87 -3.62 -4.84 24.83
CA ASN A 87 -4.19 -5.03 26.16
C ASN A 87 -5.60 -4.44 26.12
N GLU A 88 -6.59 -5.27 25.76
CA GLU A 88 -7.99 -4.96 26.07
C GLU A 88 -8.13 -4.99 27.59
N ILE A 89 -8.04 -3.81 28.22
CA ILE A 89 -8.62 -3.62 29.54
C ILE A 89 -10.10 -3.40 29.28
N ALA A 90 -10.91 -4.44 29.47
CA ALA A 90 -12.35 -4.30 29.61
C ALA A 90 -12.61 -3.44 30.86
N LEU A 91 -13.30 -2.30 30.67
CA LEU A 91 -13.99 -1.56 31.72
C LEU A 91 -15.47 -1.91 31.67
#